data_AF-A0A231HGQ6-F1
#
_entry.id   AF-A0A231HGQ6-F1
#
_cell.length_a   1.000
_cell.length_b   1.000
_cell.length_c   1.000
_cell.angle_alpha   90.00
_cell.angle_beta   90.00
_cell.angle_gamma   90.00
#
_symmetry.space_group_name_H-M   'P 1'
#
loop_
_entity.id
_entity.type
_entity.pdbx_description
1 polymer ?
#
loop_
_entity_poly.entity_id
_entity_poly.type
_entity_poly.pdbx_seq_one_letter_code
_entity_poly.pdbx_strand_id
1 'polypeptide(L)'
;MSHGDMTHPLVAKGSDEVAQLISEQENMRQSLENIVASVRQGSQAVSIASHEIAQGNQDLSARTVNQASALEETAASMEELSATVKP
;
A
#
# COMPACT_ATOMS: atom_id res chain seq x y z
N MET A 1 2.30 -4.58 -31.04
CA MET A 1 2.35 -4.43 -29.57
C MET A 1 3.50 -5.29 -29.04
N SER A 2 4.72 -4.79 -29.09
CA SER A 2 5.89 -5.50 -28.56
C SER A 2 5.95 -5.29 -27.04
N HIS A 3 6.05 -6.37 -26.25
CA HIS A 3 6.36 -6.33 -24.81
C HIS A 3 5.46 -5.46 -23.91
N GLY A 4 4.20 -5.24 -24.28
CA GLY A 4 3.27 -4.43 -23.47
C GLY A 4 3.48 -2.91 -23.62
N ASP A 5 4.32 -2.47 -24.55
CA ASP A 5 4.38 -1.06 -24.94
C ASP A 5 3.09 -0.68 -25.69
N MET A 6 2.25 0.07 -25.00
CA MET A 6 0.99 0.59 -25.50
C MET A 6 1.10 2.05 -25.94
N THR A 7 2.26 2.71 -25.79
CA THR A 7 2.40 4.17 -25.98
C THR A 7 2.17 4.66 -27.41
N HIS A 8 2.13 3.74 -28.38
CA HIS A 8 1.95 4.05 -29.78
C HIS A 8 0.47 3.90 -30.20
N PRO A 9 -0.22 4.99 -30.54
CA PRO A 9 -1.59 4.94 -31.02
C PRO A 9 -1.66 4.27 -32.40
N LEU A 10 -2.73 3.53 -32.62
CA LEU A 10 -3.07 2.94 -33.92
C LEU A 10 -3.99 3.91 -34.68
N VAL A 11 -3.58 4.30 -35.89
CA VAL A 11 -4.36 5.20 -36.74
C VAL A 11 -4.95 4.40 -37.90
N ALA A 12 -6.27 4.25 -37.91
CA ALA A 12 -6.99 3.68 -39.05
C ALA A 12 -6.94 4.65 -40.24
N LYS A 13 -6.69 4.12 -41.45
CA LYS A 13 -6.76 4.88 -42.71
C LYS A 13 -7.70 4.16 -43.66
N GLY A 14 -8.63 4.90 -44.26
CA GLY A 14 -9.66 4.34 -45.15
C GLY A 14 -10.97 4.05 -44.42
N SER A 15 -11.84 3.28 -45.07
CA SER A 15 -13.21 2.97 -44.58
C SER A 15 -13.60 1.52 -44.85
N ASP A 16 -12.61 0.67 -45.08
CA ASP A 16 -12.77 -0.77 -45.29
C ASP A 16 -12.76 -1.54 -43.95
N GLU A 17 -12.93 -2.85 -44.04
CA GLU A 17 -12.95 -3.77 -42.92
C GLU A 17 -11.62 -3.75 -42.13
N VAL A 18 -10.51 -3.43 -42.79
CA VAL A 18 -9.19 -3.28 -42.16
C VAL A 18 -9.16 -2.01 -41.31
N ALA A 19 -9.71 -0.90 -41.81
CA ALA A 19 -9.83 0.34 -41.05
C ALA A 19 -10.71 0.15 -39.79
N GLN A 20 -11.80 -0.62 -39.88
CA GLN A 20 -12.65 -0.94 -38.72
C GLN A 20 -11.90 -1.78 -37.68
N LEU A 21 -11.20 -2.83 -38.11
CA LEU A 21 -10.41 -3.69 -37.23
C LEU A 21 -9.31 -2.90 -36.48
N ILE A 22 -8.63 -1.98 -37.17
CA ILE A 22 -7.61 -1.11 -36.55
C ILE A 22 -8.26 -0.18 -35.51
N SER A 23 -9.47 0.33 -35.77
CA SER A 23 -10.20 1.15 -34.80
C SER A 23 -10.60 0.37 -33.55
N GLU A 24 -11.05 -0.87 -33.69
CA GLU A 24 -11.37 -1.73 -32.55
C GLU A 24 -10.12 -2.08 -31.73
N GLN A 25 -9.01 -2.34 -32.41
CA GLN A 25 -7.73 -2.59 -31.76
C GLN A 25 -7.22 -1.37 -30.98
N GLU A 26 -7.44 -0.16 -31.51
CA GLU A 26 -7.13 1.09 -30.82
C GLU A 26 -7.98 1.27 -29.55
N ASN A 27 -9.29 0.96 -29.61
CA ASN A 27 -10.16 0.99 -28.44
C ASN A 27 -9.70 0.00 -27.36
N MET A 28 -9.27 -1.20 -27.77
CA MET A 28 -8.71 -2.20 -26.86
C MET A 28 -7.40 -1.72 -26.22
N ARG A 29 -6.50 -1.11 -27.01
CA ARG A 29 -5.26 -0.50 -26.51
C ARG A 29 -5.54 0.53 -25.43
N GLN A 30 -6.45 1.48 -25.70
CA GLN A 30 -6.83 2.52 -24.72
C GLN A 30 -7.44 1.92 -23.45
N SER A 31 -8.30 0.92 -23.59
CA SER A 31 -8.92 0.24 -22.44
C SER A 31 -7.87 -0.43 -21.56
N LEU A 32 -6.89 -1.11 -22.17
CA LEU A 32 -5.78 -1.74 -21.44
C LEU A 32 -4.87 -0.70 -20.78
N GLU A 33 -4.56 0.43 -21.43
CA GLU A 33 -3.81 1.53 -20.81
C GLU A 33 -4.51 2.06 -19.56
N ASN A 34 -5.83 2.26 -19.63
CA ASN A 34 -6.63 2.72 -18.49
C ASN A 34 -6.62 1.70 -17.34
N ILE A 35 -6.71 0.42 -17.65
CA ILE A 35 -6.62 -0.66 -16.64
C ILE A 35 -5.25 -0.65 -15.97
N VAL A 36 -4.16 -0.60 -16.74
CA VAL A 36 -2.79 -0.58 -16.21
C VAL A 36 -2.56 0.68 -15.36
N ALA A 37 -3.04 1.84 -15.81
CA ALA A 37 -2.96 3.09 -15.04
C ALA A 37 -3.70 2.98 -13.70
N SER A 38 -4.91 2.40 -13.71
CA SER A 38 -5.72 2.19 -12.50
C SER A 38 -5.05 1.22 -11.52
N VAL A 39 -4.48 0.12 -12.03
CA VAL A 39 -3.72 -0.83 -11.21
C VAL A 39 -2.50 -0.15 -10.59
N ARG A 40 -1.73 0.62 -11.37
CA ARG A 40 -0.55 1.35 -10.86
C ARG A 40 -0.93 2.34 -9.76
N GLN A 41 -2.02 3.08 -9.93
CA GLN A 41 -2.53 4.01 -8.92
C GLN A 41 -2.97 3.25 -7.66
N GLY A 42 -3.68 2.14 -7.80
CA GLY A 42 -4.09 1.28 -6.69
C GLY A 42 -2.89 0.74 -5.91
N SER A 43 -1.86 0.24 -6.60
CA SER A 43 -0.63 -0.23 -5.96
C SER A 43 0.11 0.87 -5.21
N GLN A 44 0.15 2.09 -5.75
CA GLN A 44 0.73 3.23 -5.05
C GLN A 44 -0.04 3.56 -3.77
N ALA A 45 -1.37 3.56 -3.82
CA ALA A 45 -2.21 3.79 -2.64
C ALA A 45 -2.00 2.71 -1.56
N VAL A 46 -1.93 1.43 -1.95
CA VAL A 46 -1.64 0.31 -1.04
C VAL A 46 -0.26 0.45 -0.40
N SER A 47 0.75 0.87 -1.17
CA SER A 47 2.10 1.11 -0.64
C SER A 47 2.13 2.22 0.41
N ILE A 48 1.39 3.31 0.19
CA ILE A 48 1.29 4.42 1.14
C ILE A 48 0.59 3.95 2.42
N ALA A 49 -0.58 3.31 2.30
CA ALA A 49 -1.33 2.80 3.45
C ALA A 49 -0.51 1.78 4.27
N SER A 50 0.26 0.94 3.59
CA SER A 50 1.14 -0.03 4.26
C SER A 50 2.26 0.65 5.05
N HIS A 51 2.79 1.77 4.56
CA HIS A 51 3.77 2.57 5.28
C HIS A 51 3.17 3.23 6.53
N GLU A 52 1.96 3.78 6.40
CA GLU A 52 1.21 4.36 7.54
C GLU A 52 0.91 3.31 8.61
N ILE A 53 0.48 2.10 8.22
CA ILE A 53 0.27 0.98 9.15
C ILE A 53 1.58 0.61 9.86
N ALA A 54 2.68 0.48 9.12
CA ALA A 54 3.97 0.14 9.71
C ALA A 54 4.42 1.17 10.75
N GLN A 55 4.26 2.46 10.44
CA GLN A 55 4.55 3.55 11.37
C GLN A 55 3.65 3.50 12.61
N GLY A 56 2.34 3.29 12.43
CA GLY A 56 1.39 3.14 13.53
C GLY A 56 1.72 1.95 14.44
N ASN A 57 2.16 0.83 13.86
CA ASN A 57 2.60 -0.34 14.63
C ASN A 57 3.87 -0.07 15.44
N GLN A 58 4.81 0.70 14.90
CA GLN A 58 6.02 1.10 15.63
C GLN A 58 5.68 1.98 16.83
N ASP A 59 4.79 2.96 16.67
CA ASP A 59 4.33 3.80 17.79
C ASP A 59 3.60 2.97 18.85
N LEU A 60 2.68 2.09 18.44
CA LEU A 60 1.98 1.20 19.36
C LEU A 60 2.95 0.28 20.12
N SER A 61 3.95 -0.27 19.43
CA SER A 61 5.00 -1.08 20.04
C SER A 61 5.80 -0.28 21.06
N ALA A 62 6.22 0.94 20.73
CA ALA A 62 6.92 1.82 21.66
C ALA A 62 6.10 2.15 22.91
N ARG A 63 4.80 2.44 22.74
CA ARG A 63 3.87 2.65 23.86
C ARG A 63 3.70 1.39 24.72
N THR A 64 3.66 0.22 24.10
CA THR A 64 3.56 -1.06 24.80
C THR A 64 4.81 -1.33 25.64
N VAL A 65 6.00 -1.05 25.09
CA VAL A 65 7.27 -1.15 25.83
C VAL A 65 7.28 -0.18 27.01
N ASN A 66 6.92 1.09 26.79
CA ASN A 66 6.86 2.09 27.86
C ASN A 66 5.88 1.69 28.97
N GLN A 67 4.72 1.12 28.62
CA GLN A 67 3.75 0.66 29.60
C GLN A 67 4.24 -0.57 30.37
N ALA A 68 4.92 -1.50 29.72
CA ALA A 68 5.53 -2.65 30.38
C ALA A 68 6.60 -2.20 31.39
N SER A 69 7.45 -1.24 31.02
CA SER A 69 8.45 -0.66 31.93
C SER A 69 7.80 0.04 33.13
N ALA A 70 6.72 0.80 32.92
CA ALA A 70 5.99 1.43 34.03
C ALA A 70 5.36 0.42 35.00
N LEU A 71 4.89 -0.73 34.48
CA LEU A 71 4.39 -1.83 35.30
C LEU A 71 5.52 -2.50 36.10
N GLU A 72 6.69 -2.67 35.49
CA GLU A 72 7.88 -3.23 36.15
C GLU A 72 8.36 -2.31 37.29
N GLU A 73 8.40 -1.00 37.06
CA GLU A 73 8.72 -0.01 38.10
C GLU A 73 7.70 -0.01 39.24
N THR A 74 6.40 -0.13 38.90
CA THR A 74 5.33 -0.25 39.90
C THR A 74 5.48 -1.52 40.73
N ALA A 75 5.79 -2.66 40.10
CA ALA A 75 6.02 -3.92 40.79
C ALA A 75 7.24 -3.84 41.74
N ALA A 76 8.34 -3.26 41.28
CA ALA A 76 9.54 -3.03 42.10
C ALA A 76 9.24 -2.12 43.30
N SER A 77 8.47 -1.04 43.09
CA SER A 77 8.03 -0.15 44.17
C SER A 77 7.14 -0.88 45.18
N MET A 78 6.26 -1.76 44.72
CA MET A 78 5.42 -2.61 45.59
C MET A 78 6.24 -3.63 46.38
N GLU A 79 7.27 -4.22 45.79
CA GLU A 79 8.23 -5.09 46.50
C GLU A 79 8.96 -4.33 47.60
N GLU A 80 9.49 -3.14 47.31
CA GLU A 80 10.18 -2.30 48.28
C GLU A 80 9.27 -1.87 49.45
N LEU A 81 8.04 -1.45 49.16
CA LEU A 81 7.04 -1.13 50.18
C LEU A 81 6.69 -2.36 51.03
N SER A 82 6.54 -3.53 50.41
CA SER A 82 6.25 -4.79 51.13
C SER A 82 7.40 -5.23 52.03
N ALA A 83 8.65 -4.99 51.62
CA ALA A 83 9.83 -5.28 52.40
C ALA A 83 9.93 -4.37 53.64
N THR A 84 9.50 -3.11 53.50
CA THR A 84 9.52 -2.10 54.58
C THR A 84 8.40 -2.32 55.61
N VAL A 85 7.31 -3.00 55.24
CA VAL A 85 6.15 -3.29 56.10
C VAL A 85 6.28 -4.63 56.87
N LYS A 86 7.29 -5.46 56.58
CA LYS A 86 7.57 -6.65 57.39
C LYS A 86 8.17 -6.24 58.75
N PRO A 87 7.58 -6.65 59.89
CA PRO A 87 8.13 -6.39 61.22
C PRO A 87 9.44 -7.12 61.47
#